data_AF-A0A961L7G6-F1
#
_entry.id   AF-A0A961L7G6-F1
#
_cell.length_a   1.000
_cell.length_b   1.000
_cell.length_c   1.000
_cell.angle_alpha   90.00
_cell.angle_beta   90.00
_cell.angle_gamma   90.00
#
_symmetry.space_group_name_H-M   'P 1'
#
loop_
_entity.id
_entity.type
_entity.pdbx_description
1 polymer ?
#
loop_
_entity_poly.entity_id
_entity_poly.type
_entity_poly.pdbx_seq_one_letter_code
_entity_poly.pdbx_strand_id
1 'polypeptide(L)'
;MKHATVTTRSARRLSEMEFAGWVGAAAPGDRLEYHRGFLAVDTIPVISKLPEPDRAALKQTAGRAWWASEQRLVHLVQERLGPDLFAYLAIARPKPKHAEASLAALLVDVEAA
;
A
#
# COMPACT_ATOMS: atom_id res chain seq x y z
N MET A 1 6.43 -17.69 16.61
CA MET A 1 5.72 -18.18 15.40
C MET A 1 6.30 -17.45 14.20
N LYS A 2 6.81 -18.15 13.19
CA LYS A 2 7.30 -17.51 11.96
C LYS A 2 6.06 -17.12 11.14
N HIS A 3 5.68 -15.85 11.13
CA HIS A 3 4.62 -15.40 10.22
C HIS A 3 5.10 -15.65 8.80
N ALA A 4 4.34 -16.41 8.01
CA ALA A 4 4.63 -16.58 6.60
C ALA A 4 4.42 -15.22 5.92
N THR A 5 5.49 -14.59 5.46
CA THR A 5 5.40 -13.35 4.70
C THR A 5 4.64 -13.59 3.40
N VAL A 6 3.46 -12.99 3.27
CA VAL A 6 2.67 -13.06 2.04
C VAL A 6 3.07 -11.89 1.15
N THR A 7 3.48 -12.19 -0.09
CA THR A 7 3.67 -11.17 -1.13
C THR A 7 2.46 -11.19 -2.05
N THR A 8 1.65 -10.14 -1.97
CA THR A 8 0.48 -9.97 -2.83
C THR A 8 0.82 -9.06 -4.00
N ARG A 9 0.43 -9.49 -5.20
CA ARG A 9 0.46 -8.67 -6.41
C ARG A 9 -0.89 -8.79 -7.10
N SER A 10 -1.53 -7.66 -7.37
CA SER A 10 -2.75 -7.64 -8.17
C SER A 10 -2.41 -7.81 -9.65
N ALA A 11 -3.22 -8.58 -10.37
CA ALA A 11 -3.11 -8.70 -11.83
C ALA A 11 -3.55 -7.42 -12.56
N ARG A 12 -4.39 -6.60 -11.90
CA ARG A 12 -4.80 -5.28 -12.37
C ARG A 12 -4.16 -4.17 -11.53
N ARG A 13 -4.27 -2.93 -12.00
CA ARG A 13 -3.88 -1.77 -11.20
C ARG A 13 -4.64 -1.75 -9.88
N LEU A 14 -3.89 -1.52 -8.81
CA LEU A 14 -4.39 -1.33 -7.47
C LEU A 14 -4.91 0.11 -7.34
N SER A 15 -6.11 0.28 -6.81
CA SER A 15 -6.64 1.61 -6.47
C SER A 15 -6.13 2.09 -5.11
N GLU A 16 -6.24 3.39 -4.86
CA GLU A 16 -5.85 4.01 -3.61
C GLU A 16 -6.66 3.47 -2.40
N MET A 17 -7.95 3.22 -2.61
CA MET A 17 -8.83 2.62 -1.60
C MET A 17 -8.43 1.17 -1.27
N GLU A 18 -8.09 0.37 -2.27
CA GLU A 18 -7.63 -1.01 -2.05
C GLU A 18 -6.28 -1.04 -1.33
N PHE A 19 -5.38 -0.12 -1.67
CA PHE A 19 -4.14 0.05 -0.95
C PHE A 19 -4.39 0.39 0.53
N ALA A 20 -5.27 1.35 0.80
CA ALA A 20 -5.61 1.75 2.17
C ALA A 20 -6.26 0.58 2.94
N GLY A 21 -7.17 -0.17 2.31
CA GLY A 21 -7.76 -1.38 2.88
C GLY A 21 -6.71 -2.43 3.23
N TRP A 22 -5.75 -2.67 2.33
CA TRP A 22 -4.63 -3.56 2.62
C TRP A 22 -3.78 -3.06 3.78
N VAL A 23 -3.44 -1.76 3.85
CA VAL A 23 -2.68 -1.19 4.99
C VAL A 23 -3.44 -1.44 6.30
N GLY A 24 -4.76 -1.30 6.32
CA GLY A 24 -5.61 -1.55 7.48
C GLY A 24 -5.62 -3.02 7.92
N ALA A 25 -5.65 -3.96 6.98
CA ALA A 25 -5.81 -5.39 7.26
C ALA A 25 -4.49 -6.20 7.34
N ALA A 26 -3.41 -5.72 6.73
CA ALA A 26 -2.16 -6.48 6.60
C ALA A 26 -1.50 -6.80 7.94
N ALA A 27 -0.92 -8.00 8.03
CA ALA A 27 -0.10 -8.44 9.14
C ALA A 27 1.32 -7.86 9.02
N PRO A 28 2.06 -7.68 10.12
CA PRO A 28 3.42 -7.16 10.07
C PRO A 28 4.33 -8.04 9.19
N GLY A 29 5.02 -7.43 8.24
CA GLY A 29 5.89 -8.11 7.29
C GLY A 29 5.22 -8.50 5.97
N ASP A 30 3.88 -8.46 5.86
CA ASP A 30 3.19 -8.67 4.58
C ASP A 30 3.67 -7.65 3.55
N ARG A 31 3.79 -8.09 2.30
CA ARG A 31 4.28 -7.30 1.17
C ARG A 31 3.17 -7.12 0.15
N LEU A 32 2.99 -5.90 -0.34
CA LEU A 32 2.10 -5.59 -1.45
C LEU A 32 2.88 -4.88 -2.55
N GLU A 33 2.90 -5.46 -3.74
CA GLU A 33 3.34 -4.76 -4.94
C GLU A 33 2.22 -3.84 -5.42
N TYR A 34 2.36 -2.54 -5.20
CA TYR A 34 1.36 -1.55 -5.60
C TYR A 34 1.58 -1.01 -7.01
N HIS A 35 2.79 -1.19 -7.57
CA HIS A 35 3.10 -0.82 -8.94
C HIS A 35 4.29 -1.62 -9.49
N ARG A 36 4.24 -1.93 -10.79
CA ARG A 36 5.35 -2.52 -11.55
C ARG A 36 5.58 -1.72 -12.82
N GLY A 37 6.81 -1.29 -13.02
CA GLY A 37 7.16 -0.30 -14.04
C GLY A 37 8.17 0.69 -13.47
N PHE A 38 8.15 1.92 -13.95
CA PHE A 38 9.02 2.99 -13.47
C PHE A 38 8.12 4.10 -12.92
N LEU A 39 7.86 4.07 -11.61
CA LEU A 39 6.83 4.90 -10.97
C LEU A 39 6.96 6.40 -11.29
N ALA A 40 8.19 6.92 -11.30
CA ALA A 40 8.43 8.32 -11.63
C ALA A 40 8.03 8.64 -13.09
N VAL A 41 8.40 7.78 -14.05
CA VAL A 41 8.03 7.96 -15.47
C VAL A 41 6.52 7.76 -15.65
N ASP A 42 5.97 6.71 -15.06
CA ASP A 42 4.58 6.29 -15.26
C ASP A 42 3.58 7.32 -14.68
N THR A 43 4.02 8.15 -13.74
CA THR A 43 3.21 9.25 -13.17
C THR A 43 3.34 10.58 -13.92
N ILE A 44 4.28 10.77 -14.86
CA ILE A 44 4.51 12.06 -15.54
C ILE A 44 3.73 12.11 -16.87
N PRO A 45 2.84 13.10 -17.09
CA PRO A 45 1.98 13.15 -18.28
C PRO A 45 2.72 13.13 -19.63
N VAL A 46 3.88 13.79 -19.71
CA VAL A 46 4.62 13.99 -20.96
C VAL A 46 5.33 12.72 -21.45
N ILE A 47 5.74 11.84 -20.53
CA ILE A 47 6.60 10.69 -20.83
C ILE A 47 5.97 9.33 -20.48
N SER A 48 4.86 9.34 -19.74
CA SER A 48 4.14 8.12 -19.38
C SER A 48 3.40 7.54 -20.58
N LYS A 49 3.46 6.21 -20.73
CA LYS A 49 2.63 5.47 -21.68
C LYS A 49 1.22 5.20 -21.16
N LEU A 50 0.93 5.55 -19.90
CA LEU A 50 -0.38 5.35 -19.30
C LEU A 50 -1.37 6.44 -19.77
N PRO A 51 -2.63 6.06 -20.04
CA PRO A 51 -3.73 7.02 -20.17
C PRO A 51 -3.86 7.91 -18.93
N GLU A 52 -4.37 9.13 -19.09
CA GLU A 52 -4.61 10.07 -17.98
C GLU A 52 -5.34 9.46 -16.77
N PRO A 53 -6.48 8.73 -16.92
CA PRO A 53 -7.16 8.15 -15.76
C PRO A 53 -6.29 7.15 -15.00
N ASP A 54 -5.51 6.34 -15.71
CA ASP A 54 -4.60 5.36 -15.11
C ASP A 54 -3.44 6.02 -14.38
N ARG A 55 -2.87 7.08 -14.98
CA ARG A 55 -1.83 7.90 -14.35
C ARG A 55 -2.37 8.59 -13.09
N ALA A 56 -3.58 9.15 -13.14
CA ALA A 56 -4.20 9.80 -11.99
C ALA A 56 -4.45 8.81 -10.85
N ALA A 57 -4.94 7.60 -11.16
CA ALA A 57 -5.11 6.52 -10.17
C ALA A 57 -3.77 6.06 -9.58
N LEU A 58 -2.73 5.94 -10.41
CA LEU A 58 -1.38 5.60 -9.94
C LEU A 58 -0.81 6.68 -9.01
N LYS A 59 -0.98 7.97 -9.35
CA LYS A 59 -0.57 9.09 -8.47
C LYS A 59 -1.26 9.03 -7.12
N GLN A 60 -2.57 8.77 -7.08
CA GLN A 60 -3.32 8.66 -5.82
C GLN A 60 -2.79 7.50 -4.97
N THR A 61 -2.59 6.33 -5.58
CA THR A 61 -2.06 5.14 -4.90
C THR A 61 -0.65 5.37 -4.38
N ALA A 62 0.24 5.96 -5.20
CA ALA A 62 1.60 6.29 -4.81
C ALA A 62 1.65 7.34 -3.69
N GLY A 63 0.77 8.35 -3.75
CA GLY A 63 0.62 9.35 -2.69
C GLY A 63 0.15 8.73 -1.37
N ARG A 64 -0.78 7.78 -1.43
CA ARG A 64 -1.23 7.04 -0.24
C ARG A 64 -0.13 6.13 0.33
N ALA A 65 0.65 5.47 -0.54
CA ALA A 65 1.80 4.67 -0.13
C ALA A 65 2.86 5.53 0.58
N TRP A 66 3.16 6.70 0.02
CA TRP A 66 4.05 7.68 0.64
C TRP A 66 3.52 8.14 2.00
N TRP A 67 2.27 8.58 2.07
CA TRP A 67 1.63 8.97 3.32
C TRP A 67 1.68 7.87 4.38
N ALA A 68 1.39 6.61 4.01
CA ALA A 68 1.43 5.48 4.94
C ALA A 68 2.86 5.22 5.46
N SER A 69 3.89 5.45 4.63
CA SER A 69 5.30 5.38 5.05
C SER A 69 5.63 6.47 6.07
N GLU A 70 5.20 7.71 5.81
CA GLU A 70 5.37 8.84 6.74
C GLU A 70 4.69 8.57 8.09
N GLN A 71 3.51 7.93 8.07
CA GLN A 71 2.81 7.48 9.28
C GLN A 71 3.39 6.22 9.90
N ARG A 72 4.53 5.72 9.40
CA ARG A 72 5.20 4.51 9.89
C ARG A 72 4.34 3.24 9.83
N LEU A 73 3.36 3.20 8.94
CA LEU A 73 2.48 2.05 8.73
C LEU A 73 3.08 1.04 7.75
N VAL A 74 3.91 1.50 6.82
CA VAL A 74 4.61 0.65 5.85
C VAL A 74 6.08 1.06 5.69
N HIS A 75 6.91 0.14 5.23
CA HIS A 75 8.19 0.45 4.60
C HIS A 75 8.01 0.40 3.08
N LEU A 76 8.54 1.39 2.37
CA LEU A 76 8.56 1.39 0.90
C LEU A 76 9.88 0.81 0.41
N VAL A 77 9.79 -0.11 -0.55
CA VAL A 77 10.94 -0.74 -1.18
C VAL A 77 10.77 -0.71 -2.69
N GLN A 78 11.84 -0.36 -3.40
CA GLN A 78 11.95 -0.55 -4.83
C GLN A 78 12.85 -1.77 -5.07
N GLU A 79 12.32 -2.77 -5.76
CA GLU A 79 13.04 -3.99 -6.14
C GLU A 79 13.25 -3.98 -7.66
N ARG A 80 14.50 -4.08 -8.11
CA ARG A 80 14.81 -4.16 -9.55
C ARG A 80 14.63 -5.60 -10.03
N LEU A 81 13.71 -5.82 -10.96
CA LEU A 81 13.42 -7.12 -11.54
C LEU A 81 14.14 -7.36 -12.87
N GLY A 82 14.54 -6.28 -13.55
CA GLY A 82 15.26 -6.33 -14.82
C GLY A 82 15.65 -4.94 -15.31
N PRO A 83 16.23 -4.83 -16.52
CA PRO A 83 16.36 -3.55 -17.21
C PRO A 83 15.01 -2.85 -17.31
N ASP A 84 14.94 -1.61 -16.82
CA ASP A 84 13.74 -0.75 -16.85
C ASP A 84 12.47 -1.35 -16.20
N LEU A 85 12.63 -2.39 -15.38
CA LEU A 85 11.53 -3.07 -14.71
C LEU A 85 11.77 -3.13 -13.21
N PHE A 86 10.94 -2.41 -12.47
CA PHE A 86 10.99 -2.35 -11.01
C PHE A 86 9.64 -2.72 -10.41
N ALA A 87 9.67 -3.41 -9.27
CA ALA A 87 8.53 -3.58 -8.39
C ALA A 87 8.61 -2.55 -7.27
N TYR A 88 7.49 -1.86 -7.04
CA TYR A 88 7.33 -0.94 -5.93
C TYR A 88 6.45 -1.61 -4.88
N LEU A 89 7.05 -1.85 -3.73
CA LEU A 89 6.50 -2.66 -2.66
C LEU A 89 6.22 -1.80 -1.44
N ALA A 90 5.08 -2.03 -0.81
CA ALA A 90 4.80 -1.63 0.55
C ALA A 90 4.93 -2.86 1.45
N ILE A 91 5.67 -2.74 2.55
CA ILE A 91 5.84 -3.80 3.55
C ILE A 91 5.20 -3.34 4.84
N ALA A 92 4.18 -4.03 5.31
CA ALA A 92 3.41 -3.66 6.49
C ALA A 92 4.29 -3.66 7.74
N ARG A 93 4.18 -2.60 8.55
CA ARG A 93 4.88 -2.48 9.84
C ARG A 93 4.00 -2.95 10.99
N PRO A 94 4.59 -3.32 12.15
CA PRO A 94 3.83 -3.54 13.37
C PRO A 94 2.97 -2.33 13.73
N LYS A 95 1.66 -2.53 13.84
CA LYS A 95 0.71 -1.50 14.29
C LYS A 95 0.72 -1.40 15.82
N PRO A 96 0.53 -0.21 16.41
CA PRO A 96 0.41 -0.08 17.86
C PRO A 96 -0.81 -0.86 18.35
N LYS A 97 -0.61 -1.81 19.28
CA LYS A 97 -1.70 -2.62 19.87
C LYS A 97 -2.80 -1.79 20.54
N HIS A 98 -2.48 -0.57 20.97
CA HIS A 98 -3.43 0.33 21.62
C HIS A 98 -4.52 0.85 20.69
N ALA A 99 -4.28 0.93 19.38
CA ALA A 99 -5.28 1.42 18.43
C ALA A 99 -6.45 0.44 18.27
N GLU A 100 -6.18 -0.88 18.26
CA GLU A 100 -7.22 -1.91 18.18
C GLU A 100 -8.06 -1.97 19.45
N ALA A 101 -7.42 -1.88 20.62
CA ALA A 101 -8.13 -1.83 21.90
C ALA A 101 -9.08 -0.62 22.01
N SER A 102 -8.68 0.53 21.44
CA SER A 102 -9.49 1.75 21.45
C SER A 102 -10.76 1.64 20.59
N LEU A 103 -10.66 1.06 19.38
CA LEU A 103 -11.84 0.88 18.52
C LEU A 103 -12.79 -0.20 19.06
N ALA A 104 -12.24 -1.30 19.58
CA ALA A 104 -13.04 -2.35 20.20
C ALA A 104 -13.83 -1.83 21.41
N ALA A 105 -13.21 -0.98 22.25
CA ALA A 105 -13.90 -0.33 23.36
C ALA A 105 -15.05 0.57 22.88
N LEU A 106 -14.82 1.42 21.87
CA LEU A 106 -15.85 2.29 21.30
C LEU A 106 -17.05 1.53 20.71
N LEU A 107 -16.81 0.38 20.08
CA LEU A 107 -17.87 -0.45 19.50
C LEU A 107 -18.74 -1.11 20.58
N VAL A 108 -18.14 -1.53 21.70
CA VAL A 108 -18.88 -2.06 22.86
C VAL A 108 -19.74 -0.97 23.49
N ASP A 109 -19.24 0.26 23.57
CA ASP A 109 -20.01 1.39 24.12
C ASP A 109 -21.20 1.78 23.23
N VAL A 110 -21.10 1.60 21.90
CA VAL A 110 -22.21 1.85 20.95
C VAL A 110 -23.29 0.77 21.02
N GLU A 111 -22.93 -0.50 21.22
CA GLU A 111 -23.93 -1.58 21.37
C GLU A 111 -24.68 -1.52 22.71
N ALA A 112 -24.14 -0.81 23.72
CA ALA A 112 -24.73 -0.67 25.04
C ALA A 112 -25.67 0.54 25.20
N ALA A 113 -25.82 1.38 24.16
CA ALA A 113 -26.63 2.60 24.16
C ALA A 113 -27.91 2.46 23.32
#